data_AF-A0A0L6JSJ9-F1
#
_entry.id   AF-A0A0L6JSJ9-F1
#
_cell.length_a   1.000
_cell.length_b   1.000
_cell.length_c   1.000
_cell.angle_alpha   90.00
_cell.angle_beta   90.00
_cell.angle_gamma   90.00
#
_symmetry.space_group_name_H-M   'P 1'
#
loop_
_entity.id
_entity.type
_entity.pdbx_description
1 polymer ?
#
loop_
_entity_poly.entity_id
_entity_poly.type
_entity_poly.pdbx_seq_one_letter_code
_entity_poly.pdbx_strand_id
1 'polypeptide(L)'
;MKESFSYWMLIPLFILLFTQGAWIFNDASKRGHNKWLWGLFGLLNVPSNLIVYLIVTRAVPKSGPCQDCGKKVRNDYRYCPHCGVSNSNFGKNK
;
A
#
# COMPACT_ATOMS: atom_id res chain seq x y z
N MET A 1 -10.38 -16.24 -39.28
CA MET A 1 -10.56 -15.54 -37.99
C MET A 1 -10.80 -16.56 -36.87
N LYS A 2 -9.77 -17.28 -36.47
CA LYS A 2 -9.74 -17.96 -35.18
C LYS A 2 -8.34 -17.67 -34.66
N GLU A 3 -8.27 -16.65 -33.85
CA GLU A 3 -7.07 -16.31 -33.09
C GLU A 3 -6.69 -17.58 -32.32
N SER A 4 -5.69 -18.30 -32.82
CA SER A 4 -5.01 -19.36 -32.09
C SER A 4 -4.25 -18.68 -30.96
N PHE A 5 -4.98 -18.24 -29.93
CA PHE A 5 -4.40 -17.70 -28.70
C PHE A 5 -3.55 -18.81 -28.11
N SER A 6 -2.27 -18.76 -28.47
CA SER A 6 -1.24 -19.68 -28.06
C SER A 6 -1.18 -19.60 -26.54
N TYR A 7 -1.67 -20.63 -25.85
CA TYR A 7 -1.66 -20.76 -24.39
C TYR A 7 -0.28 -20.50 -23.78
N TRP A 8 0.79 -20.65 -24.58
CA TRP A 8 2.15 -20.26 -24.26
C TRP A 8 2.34 -18.80 -23.84
N MET A 9 1.48 -17.87 -24.26
CA MET A 9 1.49 -16.47 -23.81
C MET A 9 0.79 -16.25 -22.46
N LEU A 10 -0.04 -17.18 -21.99
CA LEU A 10 -0.72 -17.08 -20.70
C LEU A 10 0.21 -17.48 -19.53
N ILE A 11 1.15 -18.39 -19.77
CA ILE A 11 2.13 -18.83 -18.75
C ILE A 11 2.92 -17.66 -18.15
N PRO A 12 3.59 -16.78 -18.94
CA PRO A 12 4.31 -15.65 -18.38
C PRO A 12 3.38 -14.63 -17.71
N LEU A 13 2.15 -14.45 -18.21
CA LEU A 13 1.15 -13.58 -17.59
C LEU A 13 0.80 -14.07 -16.17
N PHE A 14 0.53 -15.36 -15.99
CA PHE A 14 0.26 -15.94 -14.68
C PHE A 14 1.46 -15.81 -13.74
N ILE A 15 2.68 -16.09 -14.21
CA ILE A 15 3.90 -15.93 -13.40
C ILE A 15 4.05 -14.48 -12.94
N LEU A 16 3.85 -13.52 -13.84
CA LEU A 16 3.85 -12.10 -13.50
C LEU A 16 2.77 -11.78 -12.46
N LEU A 17 1.54 -12.26 -12.65
CA LEU A 17 0.39 -12.04 -11.77
C LEU A 17 0.63 -12.54 -10.34
N PHE A 18 1.22 -13.74 -10.21
CA PHE A 18 1.57 -14.32 -8.91
C PHE A 18 2.76 -13.60 -8.27
N THR A 19 3.80 -13.30 -9.05
CA THR A 19 5.00 -12.61 -8.54
C THR A 19 4.66 -11.21 -8.03
N GLN A 20 3.90 -10.43 -8.79
CA GLN A 20 3.46 -9.09 -8.34
C GLN A 20 2.49 -9.17 -7.15
N GLY A 21 1.58 -10.14 -7.12
CA GLY A 21 0.71 -10.37 -5.97
C GLY A 21 1.47 -10.70 -4.68
N ALA A 22 2.46 -11.60 -4.76
CA ALA A 22 3.32 -11.96 -3.64
C ALA A 22 4.16 -10.76 -3.16
N TRP A 23 4.64 -9.94 -4.10
CA TRP A 23 5.38 -8.72 -3.77
C TRP A 23 4.49 -7.70 -3.04
N ILE A 24 3.27 -7.45 -3.54
CA ILE A 24 2.28 -6.57 -2.89
C ILE A 24 1.93 -7.07 -1.49
N PHE A 25 1.73 -8.38 -1.32
CA PHE A 25 1.44 -8.97 -0.01
C PHE A 25 2.56 -8.70 1.00
N ASN A 26 3.82 -8.89 0.59
CA ASN A 26 4.98 -8.62 1.45
C ASN A 26 5.21 -7.11 1.68
N ASP A 27 4.95 -6.24 0.71
CA ASP A 27 5.06 -4.79 0.88
C ASP A 27 3.96 -4.24 1.81
N ALA A 28 2.71 -4.68 1.64
CA ALA A 28 1.59 -4.33 2.51
C ALA A 28 1.84 -4.78 3.97
N SER A 29 2.52 -5.93 4.13
CA SER A 29 2.98 -6.44 5.41
C SER A 29 3.86 -5.47 6.17
N LYS A 30 4.85 -4.92 5.47
CA LYS A 30 5.81 -3.96 6.03
C LYS A 30 5.17 -2.60 6.28
N ARG A 31 4.11 -2.25 5.55
CA ARG A 31 3.42 -0.96 5.70
C ARG A 31 2.37 -0.95 6.81
N GLY A 32 1.96 -2.13 7.32
CA GLY A 32 0.92 -2.26 8.33
C GLY A 32 -0.50 -2.16 7.77
N HIS A 33 -0.67 -2.35 6.46
CA HIS A 33 -1.98 -2.46 5.82
C HIS A 33 -2.43 -3.93 5.77
N ASN A 34 -3.73 -4.17 5.55
CA ASN A 34 -4.30 -5.50 5.44
C ASN A 34 -3.71 -6.27 4.23
N LYS A 35 -2.74 -7.14 4.52
CA LYS A 35 -1.91 -7.87 3.55
C LYS A 35 -2.75 -8.73 2.60
N TRP A 36 -3.73 -9.43 3.16
CA TRP A 36 -4.64 -10.29 2.41
C TRP A 36 -5.53 -9.53 1.43
N LEU A 37 -6.06 -8.37 1.86
CA LEU A 37 -6.89 -7.53 1.02
C LEU A 37 -6.09 -7.01 -0.18
N TRP A 38 -4.90 -6.45 0.07
CA TRP A 38 -4.05 -5.92 -0.99
C TRP A 38 -3.42 -6.99 -1.88
N GLY A 39 -3.04 -8.14 -1.32
CA GLY A 39 -2.55 -9.28 -2.10
C GLY A 39 -3.60 -9.79 -3.09
N LEU A 40 -4.83 -10.06 -2.61
CA LEU A 40 -5.92 -10.52 -3.47
C LEU A 40 -6.30 -9.47 -4.53
N PHE A 41 -6.29 -8.18 -4.16
CA PHE A 41 -6.49 -7.09 -5.13
C PHE A 41 -5.39 -7.06 -6.19
N GLY A 42 -4.14 -7.28 -5.80
CA GLY A 42 -3.01 -7.38 -6.74
C GLY A 42 -3.23 -8.46 -7.80
N LEU A 43 -3.74 -9.63 -7.41
CA LEU A 43 -3.96 -10.76 -8.33
C LEU A 43 -5.08 -10.54 -9.35
N LEU A 44 -5.97 -9.56 -9.17
CA LEU A 44 -7.13 -9.39 -10.06
C LEU A 44 -6.77 -8.83 -11.44
N ASN A 45 -5.83 -7.89 -11.54
CA ASN A 45 -5.50 -7.22 -12.80
C ASN A 45 -4.11 -6.57 -12.75
N VAL A 46 -3.30 -6.81 -13.79
CA VAL A 46 -2.04 -6.11 -14.07
C VAL A 46 -2.24 -5.27 -15.33
N PRO A 47 -1.81 -3.99 -15.39
CA PRO A 47 -1.07 -3.21 -14.37
C PRO A 47 -1.95 -2.32 -13.47
N SER A 48 -3.26 -2.25 -13.74
CA SER A 48 -4.16 -1.26 -13.12
C SER A 48 -4.22 -1.35 -11.59
N ASN A 49 -4.27 -2.57 -11.02
CA ASN A 49 -4.37 -2.72 -9.57
C ASN A 49 -3.06 -2.38 -8.84
N LEU A 50 -1.92 -2.57 -9.50
CA LEU A 50 -0.64 -2.12 -8.99
C LEU A 50 -0.60 -0.59 -8.87
N ILE A 51 -1.12 0.13 -9.88
CA ILE A 51 -1.18 1.59 -9.85
C ILE A 51 -2.05 2.06 -8.68
N VAL A 52 -3.25 1.49 -8.52
CA VAL A 52 -4.16 1.82 -7.40
C VAL A 52 -3.49 1.52 -6.05
N TYR A 53 -2.84 0.37 -5.91
CA TYR A 53 -2.09 0.02 -4.70
C TYR A 53 -1.04 1.08 -4.35
N LEU A 54 -0.22 1.48 -5.33
CA LEU A 54 0.87 2.43 -5.14
C LEU A 54 0.36 3.84 -4.81
N ILE A 55 -0.75 4.28 -5.40
CA ILE A 55 -1.36 5.58 -5.08
C ILE A 55 -1.88 5.55 -3.65
N VAL A 56 -2.72 4.58 -3.29
CA VAL A 56 -3.37 4.53 -1.97
C VAL A 56 -2.34 4.35 -0.85
N THR A 57 -1.37 3.44 -1.02
CA THR A 57 -0.37 3.17 0.03
C THR A 57 0.68 4.27 0.20
N ARG A 58 0.84 5.17 -0.77
CA ARG A 58 1.73 6.34 -0.65
C ARG A 58 0.99 7.62 -0.27
N ALA A 59 -0.27 7.78 -0.69
CA ALA A 59 -1.06 8.97 -0.41
C ALA A 59 -1.68 8.97 0.99
N VAL A 60 -1.87 7.82 1.63
CA VAL A 60 -2.47 7.75 2.98
C VAL A 60 -1.39 7.92 4.05
N PRO A 61 -1.35 9.05 4.78
CA PRO A 61 -0.39 9.25 5.85
C PRO A 61 -0.69 8.34 7.04
N LYS A 62 0.38 7.92 7.72
CA LYS A 62 0.27 7.08 8.91
C LYS A 62 -0.31 7.87 10.08
N SER A 63 -1.15 7.24 10.89
CA SER A 63 -1.62 7.79 12.16
C SER A 63 -0.95 7.07 13.32
N GLY A 64 -0.42 7.82 14.28
CA GLY A 64 0.20 7.29 15.49
C GLY A 64 -0.30 8.01 16.75
N PRO A 65 -0.05 7.44 17.94
CA PRO A 65 -0.30 8.16 19.19
C PRO A 65 0.71 9.29 19.38
N CYS A 66 0.25 10.43 19.89
CA CYS A 66 1.13 11.48 20.42
C CYS A 66 1.80 10.99 21.71
N GLN A 67 3.09 11.27 21.88
CA GLN A 67 3.86 10.83 23.07
C GLN A 67 3.54 11.67 24.30
N ASP A 68 3.11 12.93 24.12
CA ASP A 68 2.79 13.85 25.22
C ASP A 68 1.34 13.74 25.68
N CYS A 69 0.37 13.69 24.76
CA CYS A 69 -1.06 13.66 25.11
C CYS A 69 -1.73 12.29 24.94
N GLY A 70 -1.06 11.30 24.35
CA GLY A 70 -1.60 9.96 24.12
C GLY A 70 -2.69 9.87 23.04
N LYS A 71 -3.17 10.98 22.48
CA LYS A 71 -4.23 10.97 21.46
C LYS A 71 -3.70 10.47 20.11
N LYS A 72 -4.52 9.69 19.39
CA LYS A 72 -4.21 9.22 18.03
C LYS A 72 -4.39 10.37 17.04
N VAL A 73 -3.30 10.78 16.41
CA VAL A 73 -3.25 11.90 15.46
C VAL A 73 -2.50 11.46 14.21
N ARG A 74 -2.71 12.17 13.09
CA ARG A 74 -2.00 11.86 11.84
C ARG A 74 -0.58 12.41 11.89
N ASN A 75 0.36 11.67 11.31
CA ASN A 75 1.80 12.00 11.33
C ASN A 75 2.18 13.10 10.33
N ASP A 76 1.27 13.49 9.43
CA ASP A 76 1.44 14.57 8.45
C ASP A 76 1.23 15.97 9.05
N TYR A 77 0.62 16.08 10.23
CA TYR A 77 0.54 17.35 10.95
C TYR A 77 1.92 17.80 11.44
N ARG A 78 2.19 19.11 11.44
CA ARG A 78 3.43 19.71 11.97
C ARG A 78 3.43 19.83 13.49
N TYR A 79 2.25 20.01 14.08
CA TYR A 79 2.01 20.14 15.51
C TYR A 79 0.74 19.36 15.88
N CYS A 80 0.69 18.81 17.10
CA CYS A 80 -0.52 18.14 17.58
C CYS A 80 -1.67 19.15 17.79
N PRO A 81 -2.88 18.92 17.24
CA PRO A 81 -4.01 19.86 17.38
C PRO A 81 -4.60 19.92 18.79
N HIS A 82 -4.22 19.01 19.69
CA HIS A 82 -4.75 18.95 21.06
C HIS A 82 -3.82 19.55 22.11
N CYS A 83 -2.50 19.36 21.97
CA CYS A 83 -1.51 19.86 22.93
C CYS A 83 -0.53 20.87 22.34
N GLY A 84 -0.51 21.08 21.03
CA GLY A 84 0.37 22.05 20.37
C GLY A 84 1.84 21.63 20.22
N VAL A 85 2.26 20.49 20.77
CA VAL A 85 3.65 20.03 20.71
C VAL A 85 4.00 19.42 19.35
N SER A 86 5.24 19.59 18.91
CA SER A 86 5.85 18.82 17.82
C SER A 86 6.52 17.57 18.40
N ASN A 87 6.24 16.38 17.87
CA ASN A 87 6.88 15.14 18.29
C ASN A 87 7.70 14.56 17.13
N SER A 88 8.51 13.55 17.42
CA SER A 88 9.34 12.81 16.44
C SER A 88 8.54 12.04 15.36
N ASN A 89 7.23 11.91 15.52
CA ASN A 89 6.30 11.30 14.57
C ASN A 89 5.57 12.31 13.68
N PHE A 90 5.61 13.61 13.99
CA PHE A 90 4.95 14.70 13.28
C PHE A 90 5.92 15.34 12.29
N GLY A 91 5.52 15.45 11.01
CA GLY A 91 6.31 16.15 10.00
C GLY A 91 7.45 15.35 9.36
N LYS A 92 7.42 14.00 9.41
CA LYS A 92 8.26 13.19 8.52
C LYS A 92 7.72 13.29 7.10
N ASN A 93 8.03 14.38 6.40
CA ASN A 93 8.02 14.43 4.95
C ASN A 93 8.93 13.29 4.49
N LYS A 94 8.31 12.26 3.93
CA LYS A 94 8.99 11.10 3.38
C LYS A 94 9.32 11.35 1.92
#